data_AF-A0A945MJN3-F1
#
_entry.id   AF-A0A945MJN3-F1
#
_cell.length_a   1.000
_cell.length_b   1.000
_cell.length_c   1.000
_cell.angle_alpha   90.00
_cell.angle_beta   90.00
_cell.angle_gamma   90.00
#
_symmetry.space_group_name_H-M   'P 1'
#
loop_
_entity.id
_entity.type
_entity.pdbx_description
1 polymer ?
#
loop_
_entity_poly.entity_id
_entity_poly.type
_entity_poly.pdbx_seq_one_letter_code
_entity_poly.pdbx_strand_id
1 'polypeptide(L)'
;DNAFENIIKHANPVTPIADEWGQITNNCNPFPYGDFGLYQWSASCDKLTGGWAMHKELYAELKEKFIQGPFAASNVNVLLATWSDQIRPVVKEAQDKNTWDQLTVQEWESKLYDLIDQLEFARNN
;
A
#
# COMPACT_ATOMS: atom_id res chain seq x y z
N ASP A 1 3.30 -2.88 10.23
CA ASP A 1 2.47 -1.78 9.69
C ASP A 1 1.69 -2.38 8.53
N ASN A 2 0.36 -2.28 8.58
CA ASN A 2 -0.54 -2.92 7.60
C ASN A 2 -1.05 -1.91 6.56
N ALA A 3 -0.48 -0.70 6.51
CA ALA A 3 -0.88 0.34 5.56
C ALA A 3 -0.67 -0.10 4.10
N PHE A 4 0.35 -0.91 3.81
CA PHE A 4 0.66 -1.40 2.46
C PHE A 4 -0.17 -2.62 2.03
N GLU A 5 -1.00 -3.17 2.91
CA GLU A 5 -1.87 -4.32 2.57
C GLU A 5 -3.08 -3.90 1.70
N ASN A 6 -3.35 -2.59 1.60
CA ASN A 6 -4.55 -2.04 0.97
C ASN A 6 -4.27 -1.25 -0.32
N ILE A 7 -3.28 -1.66 -1.12
CA ILE A 7 -2.90 -0.94 -2.35
C ILE A 7 -3.85 -1.26 -3.51
N ILE A 8 -3.81 -2.51 -4.01
CA ILE A 8 -4.69 -2.95 -5.12
C ILE A 8 -6.05 -3.42 -4.59
N LYS A 9 -6.05 -4.05 -3.41
CA LYS A 9 -7.23 -4.64 -2.78
C LYS A 9 -7.20 -4.35 -1.29
N HIS A 10 -8.35 -4.21 -0.66
CA HIS A 10 -8.49 -4.09 0.79
C HIS A 10 -8.25 -5.45 1.46
N ALA A 11 -7.00 -5.92 1.48
CA ALA A 11 -6.66 -7.24 2.01
C ALA A 11 -6.75 -7.30 3.54
N ASN A 12 -6.54 -6.16 4.21
CA ASN A 12 -6.71 -6.08 5.64
C ASN A 12 -8.19 -5.79 5.97
N PRO A 13 -8.82 -6.49 6.93
CA PRO A 13 -10.23 -6.25 7.24
C PRO A 13 -10.48 -5.00 8.12
N VAL A 14 -9.41 -4.35 8.62
CA VAL A 14 -9.50 -3.29 9.63
C VAL A 14 -8.95 -1.95 9.14
N THR A 15 -7.82 -1.97 8.43
CA THR A 15 -7.14 -0.73 7.99
C THR A 15 -7.67 -0.04 6.73
N PRO A 16 -8.60 -0.58 5.92
CA PRO A 16 -9.24 0.15 4.83
C PRO A 16 -10.05 1.35 5.33
N ILE A 17 -9.93 2.48 4.63
CA ILE A 17 -10.78 3.66 4.84
C ILE A 17 -11.85 3.65 3.75
N ALA A 18 -13.12 3.70 4.16
CA ALA A 18 -14.26 3.48 3.28
C ALA A 18 -14.39 4.47 2.13
N ASP A 19 -14.35 5.76 2.46
CA ASP A 19 -14.49 6.84 1.51
C ASP A 19 -13.14 7.47 1.19
N GLU A 20 -12.92 7.82 -0.07
CA GLU A 20 -11.74 8.58 -0.47
C GLU A 20 -11.69 9.97 0.19
N TRP A 21 -10.54 10.62 0.04
CA TRP A 21 -10.29 11.94 0.61
C TRP A 21 -11.33 12.96 0.17
N GLY A 22 -12.13 13.46 1.10
CA GLY A 22 -13.13 14.47 0.80
C GLY A 22 -14.46 13.93 0.27
N GLN A 23 -14.63 12.61 0.16
CA GLN A 23 -15.91 11.97 -0.13
C GLN A 23 -16.74 11.82 1.16
N ILE A 24 -18.07 11.74 0.99
CA ILE A 24 -19.03 11.59 2.08
C ILE A 24 -20.09 10.55 1.67
N THR A 25 -20.20 9.50 2.47
CA THR A 25 -21.26 8.49 2.41
C THR A 25 -22.16 8.62 3.64
N ASN A 26 -23.41 8.18 3.50
CA ASN A 26 -24.38 8.11 4.61
C ASN A 26 -24.60 9.43 5.38
N ASN A 27 -24.45 10.58 4.71
CA ASN A 27 -24.65 11.92 5.28
C ASN A 27 -23.84 12.13 6.60
N CYS A 28 -22.57 11.73 6.62
CA CYS A 28 -21.69 11.77 7.80
C CYS A 28 -22.13 10.89 9.00
N ASN A 29 -23.08 9.98 8.82
CA ASN A 29 -23.39 8.98 9.84
C ASN A 29 -22.52 7.73 9.67
N PRO A 30 -22.17 7.02 10.77
CA PRO A 30 -21.44 5.77 10.67
C PRO A 30 -22.12 4.76 9.74
N PHE A 31 -21.35 4.02 8.95
CA PHE A 31 -21.86 2.94 8.09
C PHE A 31 -20.89 1.75 8.10
N PRO A 32 -21.40 0.51 7.93
CA PRO A 32 -20.54 -0.66 7.88
C PRO A 32 -19.73 -0.68 6.59
N TYR A 33 -18.43 -0.98 6.69
CA TYR A 33 -17.52 -1.10 5.55
C TYR A 33 -16.50 -2.23 5.76
N GLY A 34 -15.99 -2.76 4.64
CA GLY A 34 -15.00 -3.84 4.62
C GLY A 34 -15.56 -5.20 5.03
N ASP A 35 -14.71 -6.22 4.98
CA ASP A 35 -15.11 -7.63 5.18
C ASP A 35 -15.69 -7.89 6.59
N PHE A 36 -15.29 -7.12 7.59
CA PHE A 36 -15.81 -7.23 8.96
C PHE A 36 -17.02 -6.34 9.23
N GLY A 37 -17.45 -5.54 8.26
CA GLY A 37 -18.58 -4.62 8.41
C GLY A 37 -18.37 -3.62 9.55
N LEU A 38 -17.13 -3.22 9.82
CA LEU A 38 -16.82 -2.28 10.88
C LEU A 38 -17.45 -0.93 10.54
N TYR A 39 -18.12 -0.33 11.52
CA TYR A 39 -18.75 0.96 11.33
C TYR A 39 -17.68 2.04 11.25
N GLN A 40 -17.63 2.73 10.12
CA GLN A 40 -16.71 3.84 9.87
C GLN A 40 -17.50 5.12 9.59
N TRP A 41 -16.90 6.26 9.93
CA TRP A 41 -17.29 7.55 9.38
C TRP A 41 -16.48 7.79 8.10
N SER A 42 -17.06 8.50 7.13
CA SER A 42 -16.30 9.07 6.02
C SER A 42 -15.11 9.88 6.54
N ALA A 43 -13.96 9.81 5.89
CA ALA A 43 -12.76 10.52 6.33
C ALA A 43 -13.00 12.04 6.50
N SER A 44 -13.88 12.62 5.68
CA SER A 44 -14.28 14.03 5.78
C SER A 44 -15.09 14.39 7.02
N CYS A 45 -15.76 13.41 7.62
CA CYS A 45 -16.70 13.59 8.74
C CYS A 45 -16.11 13.07 10.06
N ASP A 46 -15.13 12.18 9.98
CA ASP A 46 -14.44 11.61 11.14
C ASP A 46 -13.59 12.67 11.85
N LYS A 47 -13.55 12.63 13.19
CA LYS A 47 -12.85 13.65 13.99
C LYS A 47 -11.33 13.55 13.90
N LEU A 48 -10.79 12.37 13.62
CA LEU A 48 -9.35 12.15 13.53
C LEU A 48 -8.82 12.52 12.15
N THR A 49 -9.58 12.21 11.10
CA THR A 49 -9.16 12.36 9.70
C THR A 49 -9.77 13.57 9.00
N GLY A 50 -10.87 14.13 9.51
CA GLY A 50 -11.60 15.24 8.90
C GLY A 50 -10.76 16.51 8.72
N GLY A 51 -9.90 16.82 9.70
CA GLY A 51 -8.98 17.94 9.59
C GLY A 51 -8.03 17.80 8.40
N TRP A 52 -7.52 16.60 8.13
CA TRP A 52 -6.66 16.36 6.98
C TRP A 52 -7.46 16.30 5.66
N ALA A 53 -8.68 15.76 5.71
CA ALA A 53 -9.59 15.70 4.56
C ALA A 53 -9.96 17.09 3.98
N MET A 54 -9.82 18.16 4.78
CA MET A 54 -10.02 19.54 4.33
C MET A 54 -8.92 20.05 3.37
N HIS A 55 -7.72 19.46 3.40
CA HIS A 55 -6.56 19.94 2.63
C HIS A 55 -6.43 19.27 1.26
N LYS A 56 -7.50 19.25 0.46
CA LYS A 56 -7.54 18.52 -0.83
C LYS A 56 -6.47 18.98 -1.83
N GLU A 57 -6.32 20.29 -2.00
CA GLU A 57 -5.36 20.88 -2.94
C GLU A 57 -3.92 20.59 -2.53
N LEU A 58 -3.60 20.82 -1.25
CA LEU A 58 -2.28 20.51 -0.70
C LEU A 58 -1.96 19.01 -0.81
N TYR A 59 -2.94 18.14 -0.55
CA TYR A 59 -2.78 16.70 -0.72
C TYR A 59 -2.46 16.34 -2.18
N ALA A 60 -3.22 16.88 -3.14
CA ALA A 60 -3.00 16.62 -4.56
C ALA A 60 -1.60 17.08 -5.01
N GLU A 61 -1.18 18.29 -4.60
CA GLU A 61 0.15 18.83 -4.88
C GLU A 61 1.26 17.95 -4.30
N LEU A 62 1.12 17.51 -3.05
CA LEU A 62 2.10 16.65 -2.39
C LEU A 62 2.12 15.24 -3.00
N LYS A 63 0.96 14.67 -3.36
CA LYS A 63 0.85 13.38 -4.06
C LYS A 63 1.61 13.44 -5.39
N GLU A 64 1.39 14.50 -6.17
CA GLU A 64 2.08 14.69 -7.45
C GLU A 64 3.59 14.80 -7.27
N LYS A 65 4.06 15.66 -6.34
CA LYS A 65 5.50 15.81 -6.03
C LYS A 65 6.13 14.51 -5.54
N PHE A 66 5.40 13.72 -4.75
CA PHE A 66 5.87 12.43 -4.28
C PHE A 66 6.03 11.43 -5.42
N ILE A 67 5.02 11.29 -6.28
CA ILE A 67 5.01 10.39 -7.44
C ILE A 67 6.09 10.78 -8.46
N GLN A 68 6.24 12.07 -8.76
CA GLN A 68 7.25 12.55 -9.72
C GLN A 68 8.67 12.59 -9.14
N GLY A 69 8.80 12.64 -7.81
CA GLY A 69 10.08 12.70 -7.11
C GLY A 69 10.50 11.32 -6.58
N PRO A 70 10.55 11.13 -5.26
CA PRO A 70 11.14 9.93 -4.65
C PRO A 70 10.42 8.63 -5.04
N PHE A 71 9.12 8.68 -5.34
CA PHE A 71 8.33 7.49 -5.68
C PHE A 71 8.30 7.19 -7.19
N ALA A 72 8.97 8.00 -8.01
CA ALA A 72 9.03 7.79 -9.45
C ALA A 72 9.53 6.39 -9.79
N ALA A 73 8.97 5.78 -10.84
CA ALA A 73 9.35 4.43 -11.27
C ALA A 73 10.86 4.31 -11.54
N SER A 74 11.47 5.35 -12.14
CA SER A 74 12.92 5.40 -12.38
C SER A 74 13.76 5.33 -11.11
N ASN A 75 13.26 5.86 -9.98
CA ASN A 75 13.96 5.85 -8.70
C ASN A 75 13.73 4.52 -7.97
N VAL A 76 12.45 4.14 -7.81
CA VAL A 76 12.08 2.96 -7.04
C VAL A 76 12.51 1.67 -7.72
N ASN A 77 12.39 1.55 -9.04
CA ASN A 77 12.78 0.31 -9.74
C ASN A 77 14.30 0.08 -9.68
N VAL A 78 15.11 1.16 -9.68
CA VAL A 78 16.56 1.05 -9.49
C VAL A 78 16.89 0.56 -8.07
N LEU A 79 16.19 1.06 -7.05
CA LEU A 79 16.34 0.60 -5.67
C LEU A 79 15.94 -0.86 -5.52
N LEU A 80 14.79 -1.26 -6.07
CA LEU A 80 14.30 -2.63 -6.01
C LEU A 80 15.26 -3.60 -6.73
N ALA A 81 15.76 -3.24 -7.91
CA ALA A 81 16.75 -4.05 -8.60
C ALA A 81 18.03 -4.20 -7.75
N THR A 82 18.54 -3.10 -7.20
CA THR A 82 19.75 -3.11 -6.37
C THR A 82 19.58 -3.99 -5.13
N TRP A 83 18.47 -3.85 -4.41
CA TRP A 83 18.19 -4.65 -3.21
C TRP A 83 17.90 -6.11 -3.55
N SER A 84 17.21 -6.37 -4.66
CA SER A 84 16.97 -7.72 -5.17
C SER A 84 18.29 -8.44 -5.44
N ASP A 85 19.23 -7.79 -6.13
CA ASP A 85 20.54 -8.37 -6.44
C ASP A 85 21.36 -8.68 -5.17
N GLN A 86 21.21 -7.86 -4.12
CA GLN A 86 21.87 -8.09 -2.82
C GLN A 86 21.24 -9.22 -2.02
N ILE A 87 19.90 -9.36 -2.05
CA ILE A 87 19.15 -10.28 -1.19
C ILE A 87 19.03 -11.67 -1.82
N ARG A 88 18.88 -11.75 -3.14
CA ARG A 88 18.66 -13.01 -3.87
C ARG A 88 19.68 -14.11 -3.53
N PRO A 89 21.00 -13.84 -3.44
CA PRO A 89 21.98 -14.87 -3.08
C PRO A 89 21.74 -15.44 -1.68
N VAL A 90 21.30 -14.61 -0.73
CA VAL A 90 21.03 -15.01 0.66
C VAL A 90 19.78 -15.90 0.73
N VAL A 91 18.73 -15.57 -0.05
CA VAL A 91 17.54 -16.43 -0.18
C VAL A 91 17.93 -17.79 -0.77
N LYS A 92 18.79 -17.81 -1.79
CA LYS A 92 19.28 -19.06 -2.39
C LYS A 92 20.08 -19.89 -1.39
N GLU A 93 21.00 -19.27 -0.64
CA GLU A 93 21.79 -19.96 0.38
C GLU A 93 20.89 -20.57 1.46
N ALA A 94 19.87 -19.84 1.90
CA ALA A 94 18.94 -20.30 2.91
C ALA A 94 18.07 -21.46 2.39
N GLN A 95 17.57 -21.36 1.15
CA GLN A 95 16.87 -22.45 0.46
C GLN A 95 17.74 -23.71 0.35
N ASP A 96 19.02 -23.57 0.02
CA ASP A 96 19.95 -24.70 -0.15
C ASP A 96 20.27 -25.44 1.15
N LYS A 97 20.11 -24.78 2.31
CA LYS A 97 20.19 -25.42 3.63
C LYS A 97 18.98 -26.29 3.93
N ASN A 98 17.93 -26.22 3.10
CA ASN A 98 16.80 -27.13 3.06
C ASN A 98 16.10 -27.29 4.43
N THR A 99 15.96 -26.19 5.19
CA THR A 99 15.12 -26.18 6.39
C THR A 99 13.66 -26.09 5.99
N TRP A 100 12.79 -26.74 6.75
CA TRP A 100 11.40 -27.06 6.38
C TRP A 100 10.47 -25.83 6.21
N ASP A 101 10.94 -24.65 6.61
CA ASP A 101 10.24 -23.38 6.63
C ASP A 101 10.87 -22.31 5.72
N GLN A 102 11.85 -22.69 4.88
CA GLN A 102 12.57 -21.74 4.03
C GLN A 102 11.71 -21.24 2.87
N LEU A 103 11.76 -19.93 2.66
CA LEU A 103 11.26 -19.28 1.47
C LEU A 103 12.07 -19.74 0.25
N THR A 104 11.41 -20.23 -0.79
CA THR A 104 12.11 -20.56 -2.04
C THR A 104 12.45 -19.28 -2.81
N VAL A 105 13.51 -19.33 -3.63
CA VAL A 105 13.84 -18.20 -4.53
C VAL A 105 12.65 -17.86 -5.45
N GLN A 106 11.92 -18.86 -5.91
CA GLN A 106 10.75 -18.66 -6.77
C GLN A 106 9.62 -17.91 -6.05
N GLU A 107 9.29 -18.30 -4.82
CA GLU A 107 8.26 -17.61 -4.03
C GLU A 107 8.68 -16.18 -3.69
N TRP A 108 9.95 -15.97 -3.36
CA TRP A 108 10.49 -14.64 -3.10
C TRP A 108 10.43 -13.74 -4.34
N GLU A 109 10.90 -14.22 -5.50
CA GLU A 109 10.84 -13.48 -6.77
C GLU A 109 9.39 -13.15 -7.14
N SER A 110 8.46 -14.11 -6.96
CA SER A 110 7.03 -13.90 -7.16
C SER A 110 6.49 -12.75 -6.29
N LYS A 111 6.86 -12.70 -5.00
CA LYS A 111 6.45 -11.61 -4.11
C LYS A 111 7.09 -10.26 -4.45
N LEU A 112 8.30 -10.27 -5.00
CA LEU A 112 8.93 -9.05 -5.53
C LEU A 112 8.14 -8.52 -6.73
N TYR A 113 7.68 -9.38 -7.64
CA TYR A 113 6.82 -8.96 -8.75
C TYR A 113 5.46 -8.46 -8.27
N ASP A 114 4.83 -9.13 -7.30
CA ASP A 114 3.59 -8.65 -6.67
C ASP A 114 3.77 -7.21 -6.13
N LEU A 115 4.90 -6.93 -5.48
CA LEU A 115 5.23 -5.59 -4.97
C LEU A 115 5.42 -4.58 -6.10
N ILE A 116 6.14 -4.94 -7.17
CA ILE A 116 6.33 -4.06 -8.34
C ILE A 116 4.99 -3.65 -8.94
N ASP A 117 4.07 -4.61 -9.12
CA ASP A 117 2.74 -4.35 -9.66
C ASP A 117 1.91 -3.45 -8.75
N GLN A 118 1.99 -3.65 -7.42
CA GLN A 118 1.33 -2.77 -6.44
C GLN A 118 1.88 -1.34 -6.50
N LEU A 119 3.19 -1.18 -6.60
CA LEU A 119 3.82 0.15 -6.68
C LEU A 119 3.41 0.86 -7.98
N GLU A 120 3.32 0.13 -9.09
CA GLU A 120 2.84 0.70 -10.35
C GLU A 120 1.37 1.10 -10.29
N PHE A 121 0.52 0.26 -9.68
CA PHE A 121 -0.87 0.63 -9.44
C PHE A 121 -1.00 1.91 -8.60
N ALA A 122 -0.24 2.02 -7.51
CA ALA A 122 -0.27 3.16 -6.59
C ALA A 122 0.20 4.49 -7.22
N ARG A 123 1.01 4.44 -8.30
CA ARG A 123 1.40 5.65 -9.03
C ARG A 123 0.30 6.19 -9.93
N ASN A 124 -0.56 5.29 -10.42
CA ASN A 124 -1.50 5.59 -11.51
C ASN A 124 -2.95 5.72 -11.04
N ASN A 125 -3.24 5.48 -9.76
CA ASN A 125 -4.56 5.60 -9.13
C ASN A 125 -4.46 6.42 -7.83
#